data_AF-A0AA50E1G0-F1
#
_entry.id   AF-A0AA50E1G0-F1
#
_cell.length_a   1.000
_cell.length_b   1.000
_cell.length_c   1.000
_cell.angle_alpha   90.00
_cell.angle_beta   90.00
_cell.angle_gamma   90.00
#
_symmetry.space_group_name_H-M   'P 1'
#
loop_
_entity.id
_entity.type
_entity.pdbx_description
1 polymer ?
#
loop_
_entity_poly.entity_id
_entity_poly.type
_entity_poly.pdbx_seq_one_letter_code
_entity_poly.pdbx_strand_id
1 'polypeptide(L)'
;MVTNVWRTPQQDSSIAGRYQESSQQLHELENWGYGQHIFEPITPGSRQYEWLKQELAGEEFRQAQYKIVMFHHPPHSLGGNVTPPYTDPQAYEEYTPDGVMVHRRYHYPKGEDQIIKHLIPLLENAGVQLVFYGHSHLWNRFVSPGGMHFLETSNVGNSYGAHLADNPRSLPDFIDPSNDFPVGNPNGLSPITPTIAPLLNSDGKPLPYIASNEITVFSVLEIDEDNAVIKSYYFDTTKDDKNVTLFDQFSLSF
;
A
#
# COMPACT_ATOMS: atom_id res chain seq x y z
N MET A 1 -5.98 8.58 -10.76
CA MET A 1 -6.12 7.85 -9.48
C MET A 1 -4.82 7.10 -9.21
N VAL A 2 -4.21 7.25 -8.03
CA VAL A 2 -2.97 6.54 -7.67
C VAL A 2 -3.26 5.05 -7.49
N THR A 3 -3.11 4.30 -8.56
CA THR A 3 -3.29 2.85 -8.66
C THR A 3 -2.46 2.30 -9.82
N ASN A 4 -2.30 0.99 -9.89
CA ASN A 4 -1.53 0.29 -10.90
C ASN A 4 -2.30 -0.93 -11.41
N VAL A 5 -1.86 -1.46 -12.55
CA VAL A 5 -2.38 -2.71 -13.09
C VAL A 5 -2.04 -3.82 -12.11
N TRP A 6 -3.07 -4.52 -11.62
CA TRP A 6 -2.85 -5.70 -10.80
C TRP A 6 -2.14 -6.78 -11.62
N ARG A 7 -0.99 -7.24 -11.11
CA ARG A 7 -0.24 -8.36 -11.64
C ARG A 7 -0.07 -9.43 -10.57
N THR A 8 -0.17 -10.68 -10.99
CA THR A 8 0.01 -11.81 -10.08
C THR A 8 1.37 -11.74 -9.38
N PRO A 9 1.42 -11.99 -8.06
CA PRO A 9 2.66 -12.11 -7.31
C PRO A 9 3.32 -13.49 -7.47
N GLN A 10 2.68 -14.41 -8.21
CA GLN A 10 3.24 -15.74 -8.45
C GLN A 10 4.57 -15.65 -9.20
N GLN A 11 5.50 -16.53 -8.82
CA GLN A 11 6.87 -16.55 -9.32
C GLN A 11 7.12 -17.67 -10.33
N ASP A 12 6.07 -18.40 -10.72
CA ASP A 12 6.17 -19.44 -11.73
C ASP A 12 6.64 -18.83 -13.06
N SER A 13 7.72 -19.38 -13.62
CA SER A 13 8.28 -18.94 -14.90
C SER A 13 7.32 -19.05 -16.07
N SER A 14 6.28 -19.87 -15.99
CA SER A 14 5.25 -20.01 -17.02
C SER A 14 4.20 -18.91 -17.01
N ILE A 15 4.21 -18.02 -16.00
CA ILE A 15 3.20 -17.00 -15.79
C ILE A 15 3.81 -15.61 -15.89
N ALA A 16 3.21 -14.74 -16.70
CA ALA A 16 3.55 -13.32 -16.72
C ALA A 16 3.06 -12.66 -15.43
N GLY A 17 3.98 -12.09 -14.67
CA GLY A 17 3.73 -11.50 -13.37
C GLY A 17 4.30 -10.09 -13.24
N ARG A 18 4.32 -9.61 -12.00
CA ARG A 18 4.94 -8.30 -11.69
C ARG A 18 6.44 -8.26 -11.98
N TYR A 19 7.18 -9.34 -11.77
CA TYR A 19 8.65 -9.31 -11.87
C TYR A 19 9.22 -9.92 -13.15
N GLN A 20 8.42 -10.62 -13.95
CA GLN A 20 8.90 -11.29 -15.16
C GLN A 20 7.78 -11.62 -16.14
N GLU A 21 8.16 -11.82 -17.40
CA GLU A 21 7.30 -12.45 -18.40
C GLU A 21 7.27 -13.97 -18.29
N SER A 22 6.24 -14.56 -18.90
CA SER A 22 6.20 -16.00 -19.12
C SER A 22 7.33 -16.44 -20.06
N SER A 23 8.11 -17.43 -19.64
CA SER A 23 9.14 -18.07 -20.44
C SER A 23 8.57 -18.74 -21.70
N GLN A 24 7.28 -19.05 -21.72
CA GLN A 24 6.58 -19.66 -22.86
C GLN A 24 6.18 -18.63 -23.94
N GLN A 25 6.32 -17.33 -23.67
CA GLN A 25 5.76 -16.24 -24.48
C GLN A 25 6.81 -15.16 -24.81
N LEU A 26 8.09 -15.43 -24.59
CA LEU A 26 9.17 -14.45 -24.82
C LEU A 26 9.33 -14.00 -26.28
N HIS A 27 8.74 -14.72 -27.23
CA HIS A 27 8.80 -14.37 -28.66
C HIS A 27 7.54 -13.65 -29.16
N GLU A 28 6.50 -13.52 -28.33
CA GLU A 28 5.19 -12.95 -28.69
C GLU A 28 4.95 -11.67 -27.86
N LEU A 29 5.42 -10.53 -28.38
CA LEU A 29 5.40 -9.23 -27.68
C LEU A 29 3.98 -8.80 -27.26
N GLU A 30 2.97 -9.19 -28.02
CA GLU A 30 1.56 -8.92 -27.75
C GLU A 30 1.04 -9.61 -26.48
N ASN A 31 1.72 -10.68 -26.03
CA ASN A 31 1.33 -11.49 -24.88
C ASN A 31 2.07 -11.11 -23.60
N TRP A 32 2.95 -10.11 -23.67
CA TRP A 32 3.70 -9.64 -22.51
C TRP A 32 2.81 -8.86 -21.54
N GLY A 33 3.05 -9.07 -20.24
CA GLY A 33 2.45 -8.32 -19.16
C GLY A 33 3.12 -6.96 -18.91
N TYR A 34 4.35 -6.77 -19.39
CA TYR A 34 5.17 -5.57 -19.25
C TYR A 34 5.48 -5.17 -17.79
N GLY A 35 5.18 -6.06 -16.83
CA GLY A 35 5.28 -5.80 -15.40
C GLY A 35 4.06 -5.08 -14.83
N GLN A 36 4.25 -4.43 -13.69
CA GLN A 36 3.25 -3.68 -12.94
C GLN A 36 3.30 -2.21 -13.37
N HIS A 37 2.39 -1.81 -14.25
CA HIS A 37 2.32 -0.43 -14.74
C HIS A 37 1.41 0.45 -13.91
N ILE A 38 1.83 1.69 -13.75
CA ILE A 38 1.03 2.77 -13.20
C ILE A 38 0.06 3.26 -14.29
N PHE A 39 -1.21 3.48 -13.93
CA PHE A 39 -2.21 3.99 -14.89
C PHE A 39 -1.98 5.48 -15.22
N GLU A 40 -1.71 6.27 -14.19
CA GLU A 40 -1.47 7.71 -14.33
C GLU A 40 -0.32 8.11 -13.41
N PRO A 41 0.76 8.72 -13.94
CA PRO A 41 1.89 9.13 -13.11
C PRO A 41 1.48 10.19 -12.08
N ILE A 42 2.14 10.17 -10.93
CA ILE A 42 2.00 11.16 -9.85
C ILE A 42 3.33 11.88 -9.58
N THR A 43 4.05 12.19 -10.65
CA THR A 43 5.32 12.91 -10.66
C THR A 43 5.13 14.38 -11.05
N PRO A 44 6.06 15.28 -10.69
CA PRO A 44 6.04 16.67 -11.14
C PRO A 44 5.87 16.80 -12.67
N GLY A 45 4.99 17.71 -13.11
CA GLY A 45 4.64 17.86 -14.51
C GLY A 45 3.56 16.88 -15.02
N SER A 46 3.20 15.84 -14.27
CA SER A 46 2.06 15.01 -14.63
C SER A 46 0.74 15.75 -14.41
N ARG A 47 -0.28 15.45 -15.23
CA ARG A 47 -1.61 16.06 -15.09
C ARG A 47 -2.19 15.86 -13.70
N GLN A 48 -2.05 14.66 -13.14
CA GLN A 48 -2.60 14.32 -11.82
C GLN A 48 -1.87 15.06 -10.70
N TYR A 49 -0.54 15.17 -10.78
CA TYR A 49 0.27 15.87 -9.77
C TYR A 49 0.01 17.38 -9.79
N GLU A 50 0.01 17.99 -10.97
CA GLU A 50 -0.21 19.44 -11.09
C GLU A 50 -1.63 19.85 -10.69
N TRP A 51 -2.63 19.02 -11.02
CA TRP A 51 -4.00 19.23 -10.52
C TRP A 51 -4.04 19.16 -9.00
N LEU A 52 -3.52 18.09 -8.39
CA LEU A 52 -3.54 17.93 -6.93
C LEU A 52 -2.80 19.08 -6.23
N LYS A 53 -1.65 19.49 -6.76
CA LYS A 53 -0.90 20.63 -6.22
C LYS A 53 -1.72 21.93 -6.26
N GLN A 54 -2.53 22.15 -7.29
CA GLN A 54 -3.43 23.30 -7.36
C GLN A 54 -4.55 23.21 -6.33
N GLU A 55 -5.20 22.03 -6.19
CA GLU A 55 -6.24 21.81 -5.17
C GLU A 55 -5.72 22.06 -3.76
N LEU A 56 -4.54 21.51 -3.43
CA LEU A 56 -3.90 21.70 -2.12
C LEU A 56 -3.50 23.16 -1.84
N ALA A 57 -3.28 23.94 -2.91
CA ALA A 57 -3.03 25.38 -2.82
C ALA A 57 -4.31 26.22 -2.91
N GLY A 58 -5.48 25.61 -3.04
CA GLY A 58 -6.78 26.29 -3.07
C GLY A 58 -7.12 26.95 -1.74
N GLU A 59 -7.99 27.96 -1.77
CA GLU A 59 -8.45 28.62 -0.54
C GLU A 59 -9.28 27.66 0.33
N GLU A 60 -10.16 26.88 -0.31
CA GLU A 60 -11.01 25.90 0.37
C GLU A 60 -10.17 24.88 1.13
N PHE A 61 -9.13 24.33 0.50
CA PHE A 61 -8.26 23.36 1.16
C PHE A 61 -7.48 24.00 2.30
N ARG A 62 -6.89 25.19 2.11
CA ARG A 62 -6.11 25.87 3.16
C ARG A 62 -6.94 26.20 4.40
N GLN A 63 -8.19 26.62 4.20
CA GLN A 63 -9.12 27.01 5.27
C GLN A 63 -9.84 25.82 5.91
N ALA A 64 -9.86 24.64 5.27
CA ALA A 64 -10.46 23.45 5.84
C ALA A 64 -9.81 23.08 7.17
N GLN A 65 -10.64 22.86 8.19
CA GLN A 65 -10.22 22.39 9.51
C GLN A 65 -9.66 20.95 9.43
N TYR A 66 -10.24 20.13 8.55
CA TYR A 66 -9.86 18.74 8.34
C TYR A 66 -9.37 18.52 6.91
N LYS A 67 -8.11 18.13 6.77
CA LYS A 67 -7.40 17.93 5.50
C LYS A 67 -7.08 16.46 5.32
N ILE A 68 -7.97 15.77 4.61
CA ILE A 68 -7.90 14.32 4.40
C ILE A 68 -7.75 14.04 2.91
N VAL A 69 -6.82 13.16 2.57
CA VAL A 69 -6.57 12.72 1.19
C VAL A 69 -6.81 11.22 1.09
N MET A 70 -7.46 10.79 0.00
CA MET A 70 -7.71 9.38 -0.27
C MET A 70 -7.15 8.96 -1.63
N PHE A 71 -6.46 7.83 -1.66
CA PHE A 71 -6.07 7.15 -2.89
C PHE A 71 -5.92 5.64 -2.66
N HIS A 72 -5.73 4.86 -3.71
CA HIS A 72 -5.85 3.40 -3.59
C HIS A 72 -4.58 2.70 -3.13
N HIS A 73 -3.45 2.95 -3.81
CA HIS A 73 -2.20 2.25 -3.55
C HIS A 73 -1.52 2.75 -2.26
N PRO A 74 -1.03 1.87 -1.37
CA PRO A 74 -0.56 2.26 -0.05
C PRO A 74 0.80 2.98 -0.09
N PRO A 75 0.97 4.13 0.58
CA PRO A 75 2.30 4.70 0.84
C PRO A 75 3.04 3.91 1.92
N HIS A 76 2.33 3.40 2.93
CA HIS A 76 2.89 2.62 4.02
C HIS A 76 1.98 1.43 4.30
N SER A 77 2.51 0.21 4.27
CA SER A 77 1.70 -0.95 4.61
C SER A 77 2.55 -2.15 5.04
N LEU A 78 1.94 -3.03 5.83
CA LEU A 78 2.45 -4.37 6.12
C LEU A 78 2.00 -5.39 5.06
N GLY A 79 1.12 -4.98 4.14
CA GLY A 79 0.49 -5.87 3.18
C GLY A 79 1.38 -6.28 2.02
N GLY A 80 1.00 -7.32 1.28
CA GLY A 80 1.79 -7.82 0.16
C GLY A 80 1.84 -6.84 -1.03
N ASN A 81 0.75 -6.11 -1.27
CA ASN A 81 0.59 -5.28 -2.46
C ASN A 81 1.21 -3.88 -2.35
N VAL A 82 1.88 -3.54 -1.25
CA VAL A 82 2.78 -2.37 -1.19
C VAL A 82 4.10 -2.61 -1.93
N THR A 83 4.35 -3.86 -2.32
CA THR A 83 5.50 -4.26 -3.13
C THR A 83 5.01 -4.72 -4.50
N PRO A 84 5.78 -4.52 -5.58
CA PRO A 84 7.02 -3.74 -5.63
C PRO A 84 6.79 -2.23 -5.41
N PRO A 85 7.85 -1.41 -5.22
CA PRO A 85 7.76 0.04 -5.19
C PRO A 85 6.89 0.62 -6.32
N TYR A 86 6.18 1.72 -6.03
CA TYR A 86 5.27 2.37 -6.98
C TYR A 86 6.04 3.21 -8.01
N THR A 87 6.69 2.54 -8.94
CA THR A 87 7.48 3.12 -10.04
C THR A 87 7.16 2.41 -11.36
N ASP A 88 7.50 3.05 -12.48
CA ASP A 88 7.47 2.40 -13.78
C ASP A 88 8.44 1.20 -13.81
N PRO A 89 8.03 0.06 -14.39
CA PRO A 89 8.86 -1.14 -14.46
C PRO A 89 10.06 -0.92 -15.39
N GLN A 90 11.26 -1.26 -14.90
CA GLN A 90 12.49 -1.22 -15.67
C GLN A 90 12.82 -2.61 -16.19
N ALA A 91 12.56 -2.83 -17.48
CA ALA A 91 12.81 -4.10 -18.13
C ALA A 91 14.31 -4.38 -18.26
N TYR A 92 14.68 -5.64 -18.06
CA TYR A 92 15.96 -6.17 -18.49
C TYR A 92 15.77 -7.56 -19.10
N GLU A 93 16.67 -7.90 -20.01
CA GLU A 93 16.58 -9.09 -20.83
C GLU A 93 17.88 -9.89 -20.69
N GLU A 94 17.74 -11.20 -20.59
CA GLU A 94 18.86 -12.12 -20.59
C GLU A 94 18.79 -12.99 -21.84
N TYR A 95 19.96 -13.24 -22.45
CA TYR A 95 20.09 -13.96 -23.71
C TYR A 95 21.11 -15.09 -23.60
N THR A 96 20.91 -16.17 -24.35
CA THR A 96 21.94 -17.18 -24.59
C THR A 96 23.09 -16.60 -25.43
N PRO A 97 24.27 -17.26 -25.47
CA PRO A 97 25.35 -16.86 -26.38
C PRO A 97 24.95 -16.81 -27.87
N ASP A 98 23.95 -17.60 -28.25
CA ASP A 98 23.42 -17.65 -29.63
C ASP A 98 22.33 -16.59 -29.90
N GLY A 99 22.06 -15.69 -28.95
CA GLY A 99 21.13 -14.56 -29.12
C GLY A 99 19.66 -14.89 -28.87
N VAL A 100 19.34 -16.00 -28.20
CA VAL A 100 17.97 -16.36 -27.84
C VAL A 100 17.62 -15.78 -26.48
N MET A 101 16.54 -15.00 -26.39
CA MET A 101 16.06 -14.46 -25.10
C MET A 101 15.61 -15.62 -24.19
N VAL A 102 16.12 -15.65 -22.96
CA VAL A 102 15.75 -16.64 -21.93
C VAL A 102 14.93 -16.04 -20.80
N HIS A 103 15.09 -14.74 -20.54
CA HIS A 103 14.30 -14.01 -19.56
C HIS A 103 14.02 -12.59 -20.02
N ARG A 104 12.82 -12.12 -19.68
CA ARG A 104 12.48 -10.69 -19.58
C ARG A 104 11.93 -10.45 -18.19
N ARG A 105 12.61 -9.59 -17.43
CA ARG A 105 12.35 -9.33 -16.01
C ARG A 105 12.24 -7.83 -15.74
N TYR A 106 11.68 -7.47 -14.59
CA TYR A 106 11.39 -6.09 -14.24
C TYR A 106 11.97 -5.73 -12.87
N HIS A 107 12.71 -4.63 -12.83
CA HIS A 107 13.12 -3.97 -11.60
C HIS A 107 12.23 -2.76 -11.30
N TYR A 108 12.04 -2.51 -10.02
CA TYR A 108 11.26 -1.38 -9.50
C TYR A 108 12.12 -0.61 -8.51
N PRO A 109 12.96 0.34 -8.97
CA PRO A 109 13.90 0.99 -8.08
C PRO A 109 13.16 1.74 -6.97
N LYS A 110 13.43 1.38 -5.71
CA LYS A 110 12.78 2.01 -4.55
C LYS A 110 12.96 3.52 -4.52
N GLY A 111 14.12 4.02 -4.94
CA GLY A 111 14.41 5.46 -5.02
C GLY A 111 13.58 6.23 -6.05
N GLU A 112 12.81 5.52 -6.89
CA GLU A 112 11.91 6.07 -7.90
C GLU A 112 10.44 5.87 -7.55
N ASP A 113 10.11 5.38 -6.34
CA ASP A 113 8.73 5.30 -5.86
C ASP A 113 8.06 6.68 -5.90
N GLN A 114 7.12 6.88 -6.82
CA GLN A 114 6.53 8.19 -7.08
C GLN A 114 5.72 8.69 -5.88
N ILE A 115 5.13 7.78 -5.10
CA ILE A 115 4.33 8.14 -3.93
C ILE A 115 5.26 8.70 -2.85
N ILE A 116 6.29 7.95 -2.47
CA ILE A 116 7.21 8.36 -1.40
C ILE A 116 8.06 9.56 -1.83
N LYS A 117 8.52 9.59 -3.08
CA LYS A 117 9.42 10.63 -3.58
C LYS A 117 8.72 11.96 -3.83
N HIS A 118 7.46 11.96 -4.26
CA HIS A 118 6.79 13.16 -4.74
C HIS A 118 5.46 13.46 -4.05
N LEU A 119 4.58 12.47 -3.94
CA LEU A 119 3.24 12.68 -3.39
C LEU A 119 3.30 12.98 -1.89
N ILE A 120 4.00 12.15 -1.11
CA ILE A 120 4.06 12.31 0.35
C ILE A 120 4.62 13.67 0.76
N PRO A 121 5.77 14.14 0.23
CA PRO A 121 6.25 15.49 0.53
C PRO A 121 5.25 16.59 0.13
N LEU A 122 4.51 16.43 -0.97
CA LEU A 122 3.49 17.40 -1.39
C LEU A 122 2.34 17.47 -0.36
N LEU A 123 1.87 16.31 0.13
CA LEU A 123 0.80 16.23 1.12
C LEU A 123 1.23 16.77 2.49
N GLU A 124 2.44 16.42 2.94
CA GLU A 124 3.00 16.93 4.21
C GLU A 124 3.15 18.44 4.18
N ASN A 125 3.69 19.01 3.09
CA ASN A 125 3.83 20.46 2.93
C ASN A 125 2.49 21.20 2.89
N ALA A 126 1.42 20.54 2.43
CA ALA A 126 0.07 21.10 2.42
C ALA A 126 -0.64 21.00 3.79
N GLY A 127 -0.04 20.31 4.77
CA GLY A 127 -0.63 20.10 6.09
C GLY A 127 -1.78 19.08 6.07
N VAL A 128 -1.71 18.06 5.21
CA VAL A 128 -2.64 16.92 5.27
C VAL A 128 -2.49 16.22 6.62
N GLN A 129 -3.62 15.92 7.27
CA GLN A 129 -3.65 15.26 8.58
C GLN A 129 -3.83 13.75 8.44
N LEU A 130 -4.56 13.29 7.42
CA LEU A 130 -4.83 11.86 7.20
C LEU A 130 -4.76 11.51 5.72
N VAL A 131 -4.02 10.44 5.43
CA VAL A 131 -4.03 9.74 4.15
C VAL A 131 -4.73 8.40 4.32
N PHE A 132 -5.82 8.20 3.59
CA PHE A 132 -6.68 7.03 3.66
C PHE A 132 -6.57 6.18 2.39
N TYR A 133 -6.38 4.87 2.52
CA TYR A 133 -6.11 4.00 1.37
C TYR A 133 -6.47 2.53 1.61
N GLY A 134 -6.18 1.67 0.62
CA GLY A 134 -6.50 0.24 0.64
C GLY A 134 -5.45 -0.60 -0.09
N HIS A 135 -5.93 -1.47 -0.99
CA HIS A 135 -5.17 -2.33 -1.91
C HIS A 135 -4.62 -3.65 -1.34
N SER A 136 -4.17 -3.70 -0.08
CA SER A 136 -3.62 -4.94 0.49
C SER A 136 -4.64 -5.76 1.29
N HIS A 137 -5.87 -5.28 1.42
CA HIS A 137 -6.98 -5.98 2.07
C HIS A 137 -6.69 -6.29 3.54
N LEU A 138 -6.15 -5.30 4.24
CA LEU A 138 -5.87 -5.36 5.66
C LEU A 138 -6.23 -4.03 6.34
N TRP A 139 -6.18 -4.04 7.66
CA TRP A 139 -6.12 -2.83 8.47
C TRP A 139 -4.74 -2.66 9.07
N ASN A 140 -4.17 -1.47 8.99
CA ASN A 140 -3.00 -1.03 9.74
C ASN A 140 -2.87 0.50 9.66
N ARG A 141 -2.10 1.09 10.57
CA ARG A 141 -1.86 2.53 10.54
C ARG A 141 -0.44 2.92 10.93
N PHE A 142 -0.06 4.11 10.48
CA PHE A 142 1.25 4.73 10.70
C PHE A 142 1.07 6.22 10.98
N VAL A 143 2.14 6.86 11.45
CA VAL A 143 2.22 8.32 11.59
C VAL A 143 3.60 8.78 11.12
N SER A 144 3.64 9.85 10.33
CA SER A 144 4.91 10.46 9.92
C SER A 144 5.53 11.22 11.10
N PRO A 145 6.85 11.53 11.06
CA PRO A 145 7.47 12.40 12.07
C PRO A 145 6.81 13.78 12.19
N GLY A 146 6.15 14.25 11.12
CA GLY A 146 5.40 15.50 11.10
C GLY A 146 3.96 15.39 11.64
N GLY A 147 3.52 14.20 12.05
CA GLY A 147 2.18 13.97 12.61
C GLY A 147 1.10 13.59 11.59
N MET A 148 1.44 13.48 10.29
CA MET A 148 0.46 13.03 9.29
C MET A 148 0.15 11.55 9.47
N HIS A 149 -1.14 11.21 9.60
CA HIS A 149 -1.62 9.84 9.79
C HIS A 149 -1.78 9.11 8.46
N PHE A 150 -1.51 7.81 8.49
CA PHE A 150 -1.75 6.90 7.38
C PHE A 150 -2.62 5.75 7.84
N LEU A 151 -3.73 5.49 7.15
CA LEU A 151 -4.66 4.43 7.50
C LEU A 151 -5.01 3.59 6.27
N GLU A 152 -4.60 2.33 6.29
CA GLU A 152 -5.20 1.30 5.45
C GLU A 152 -6.33 0.65 6.24
N THR A 153 -7.53 0.59 5.66
CA THR A 153 -8.69 -0.06 6.31
C THR A 153 -9.54 -0.78 5.28
N SER A 154 -8.91 -1.69 4.54
CA SER A 154 -9.50 -2.36 3.37
C SER A 154 -9.83 -3.84 3.58
N ASN A 155 -9.82 -4.31 4.83
CA ASN A 155 -10.16 -5.70 5.15
C ASN A 155 -11.68 -5.91 5.19
N VAL A 156 -12.26 -6.46 4.12
CA VAL A 156 -13.71 -6.67 3.99
C VAL A 156 -14.04 -8.13 3.64
N GLY A 157 -13.59 -9.07 4.46
CA GLY A 157 -13.83 -10.51 4.27
C GLY A 157 -12.85 -11.20 3.31
N ASN A 158 -11.75 -10.54 2.95
CA ASN A 158 -10.56 -11.20 2.44
C ASN A 158 -9.29 -10.42 2.81
N SER A 159 -8.13 -11.09 2.71
CA SER A 159 -6.83 -10.46 2.94
C SER A 159 -5.73 -11.05 2.06
N TYR A 160 -4.76 -10.22 1.67
CA TYR A 160 -3.50 -10.66 1.07
C TYR A 160 -2.40 -10.90 2.12
N GLY A 161 -2.75 -10.83 3.40
CA GLY A 161 -1.83 -11.07 4.51
C GLY A 161 -1.04 -9.83 4.90
N ALA A 162 -0.49 -9.87 6.12
CA ALA A 162 0.52 -8.95 6.59
C ALA A 162 1.85 -9.69 6.70
N HIS A 163 2.94 -9.00 6.37
CA HIS A 163 4.26 -9.62 6.23
C HIS A 163 5.21 -9.11 7.30
N LEU A 164 5.34 -9.89 8.36
CA LEU A 164 6.30 -9.69 9.44
C LEU A 164 7.40 -10.76 9.37
N ALA A 165 8.29 -10.81 10.36
CA ALA A 165 9.46 -11.70 10.34
C ALA A 165 9.11 -13.19 10.26
N ASP A 166 7.95 -13.58 10.79
CA ASP A 166 7.39 -14.93 10.76
C ASP A 166 6.65 -15.27 9.45
N ASN A 167 6.31 -14.26 8.65
CA ASN A 167 5.61 -14.41 7.37
C ASN A 167 6.15 -13.43 6.31
N PRO A 168 7.42 -13.55 5.89
CA PRO A 168 8.00 -12.65 4.89
C PRO A 168 7.25 -12.73 3.55
N ARG A 169 7.25 -11.62 2.80
CA ARG A 169 6.82 -11.59 1.40
C ARG A 169 7.71 -12.53 0.59
N SER A 170 7.08 -13.32 -0.27
CA SER A 170 7.80 -14.14 -1.24
C SER A 170 8.30 -13.25 -2.37
N LEU A 171 9.62 -13.13 -2.51
CA LEU A 171 10.28 -12.39 -3.59
C LEU A 171 11.02 -13.36 -4.51
N PRO A 172 11.05 -13.14 -5.84
CA PRO A 172 11.86 -13.96 -6.73
C PRO A 172 13.35 -13.87 -6.37
N ASP A 173 14.09 -14.96 -6.55
CA ASP A 173 15.51 -15.04 -6.18
C ASP A 173 16.43 -14.01 -6.88
N PHE A 174 15.99 -13.48 -8.02
CA PHE A 174 16.72 -12.47 -8.78
C PHE A 174 16.43 -11.03 -8.33
N ILE A 175 15.51 -10.83 -7.38
CA ILE A 175 15.21 -9.52 -6.80
C ILE A 175 16.08 -9.29 -5.58
N ASP A 176 16.72 -8.12 -5.51
CA ASP A 176 17.46 -7.69 -4.32
C ASP A 176 16.47 -7.45 -3.15
N PRO A 177 16.57 -8.21 -2.05
CA PRO A 177 15.67 -8.04 -0.91
C PRO A 177 15.75 -6.65 -0.25
N SER A 178 16.86 -5.92 -0.46
CA SER A 178 17.02 -4.55 0.02
C SER A 178 16.15 -3.54 -0.74
N ASN A 179 15.66 -3.91 -1.92
CA ASN A 179 14.81 -3.07 -2.77
C ASN A 179 13.31 -3.32 -2.53
N ASP A 180 12.92 -4.59 -2.36
CA ASP A 180 11.50 -5.00 -2.31
C ASP A 180 11.02 -5.47 -0.92
N PHE A 181 11.84 -5.33 0.13
CA PHE A 181 11.51 -5.47 1.56
C PHE A 181 10.64 -6.70 1.88
N PRO A 182 11.26 -7.87 2.12
CA PRO A 182 10.51 -9.07 2.45
C PRO A 182 9.70 -8.94 3.75
N VAL A 183 10.02 -7.98 4.62
CA VAL A 183 9.38 -7.85 5.94
C VAL A 183 9.02 -6.39 6.23
N GLY A 184 7.86 -6.19 6.85
CA GLY A 184 7.43 -4.92 7.41
C GLY A 184 6.96 -3.91 6.37
N ASN A 185 7.04 -2.63 6.73
CA ASN A 185 6.73 -1.52 5.84
C ASN A 185 7.97 -1.15 5.01
N PRO A 186 7.94 -1.27 3.68
CA PRO A 186 9.09 -0.92 2.84
C PRO A 186 9.51 0.53 2.99
N ASN A 187 8.57 1.41 3.34
CA ASN A 187 8.75 2.85 3.31
C ASN A 187 9.09 3.46 4.68
N GLY A 188 9.55 2.62 5.62
CA GLY A 188 10.33 3.05 6.78
C GLY A 188 9.57 3.47 8.04
N LEU A 189 8.26 3.71 7.96
CA LEU A 189 7.47 4.00 9.16
C LEU A 189 7.13 2.71 9.94
N SER A 190 7.21 2.79 11.27
CA SER A 190 6.78 1.71 12.16
C SER A 190 5.25 1.63 12.24
N PRO A 191 4.67 0.42 12.16
CA PRO A 191 3.22 0.26 12.29
C PRO A 191 2.80 0.50 13.74
N ILE A 192 1.59 1.04 13.93
CA ILE A 192 1.07 1.35 15.26
C ILE A 192 0.07 0.27 15.69
N THR A 193 0.27 -0.25 16.89
CA THR A 193 -0.65 -1.20 17.52
C THR A 193 -1.98 -0.54 17.91
N PRO A 194 -3.13 -1.18 17.63
CA PRO A 194 -4.42 -0.72 18.12
C PRO A 194 -4.45 -0.42 19.62
N THR A 195 -5.11 0.67 20.01
CA THR A 195 -5.06 1.19 21.39
C THR A 195 -6.13 0.64 22.33
N ILE A 196 -7.20 0.01 21.83
CA ILE A 196 -8.36 -0.37 22.65
C ILE A 196 -8.46 -1.89 22.80
N ALA A 197 -8.56 -2.63 21.69
CA ALA A 197 -8.75 -4.08 21.69
C ALA A 197 -8.01 -4.75 20.51
N PRO A 198 -6.66 -4.65 20.45
CA PRO A 198 -5.89 -5.28 19.38
C PRO A 198 -6.15 -6.79 19.31
N LEU A 199 -6.18 -7.34 18.10
CA LEU A 199 -6.08 -8.78 17.93
C LEU A 199 -4.72 -9.27 18.46
N LEU A 200 -4.69 -10.49 18.97
CA LEU A 200 -3.47 -11.10 19.51
C LEU A 200 -2.97 -12.18 18.56
N ASN A 201 -1.65 -12.35 18.50
CA ASN A 201 -1.03 -13.49 17.83
C ASN A 201 -1.14 -14.77 18.68
N SER A 202 -0.60 -15.88 18.17
CA SER A 202 -0.58 -17.18 18.88
C SER A 202 0.12 -17.14 20.25
N ASP A 203 1.05 -16.20 20.44
CA ASP A 203 1.78 -16.01 21.70
C ASP A 203 1.09 -15.02 22.66
N GLY A 204 -0.12 -14.55 22.32
CA GLY A 204 -0.87 -13.56 23.09
C GLY A 204 -0.34 -12.12 22.99
N LYS A 205 0.53 -11.83 22.03
CA LYS A 205 1.06 -10.47 21.79
C LYS A 205 0.15 -9.69 20.85
N PRO A 206 -0.07 -8.37 21.09
CA PRO A 206 -0.94 -7.57 20.25
C PRO A 206 -0.34 -7.36 18.85
N LEU A 207 -1.18 -7.51 17.83
CA LEU A 207 -0.83 -7.34 16.42
C LEU A 207 -1.05 -5.89 16.00
N PRO A 208 -0.13 -5.29 15.21
CA PRO A 208 -0.30 -3.94 14.69
C PRO A 208 -1.11 -3.89 13.39
N TYR A 209 -1.92 -4.91 13.13
CA TYR A 209 -2.74 -5.04 11.93
C TYR A 209 -3.93 -5.98 12.16
N ILE A 210 -4.89 -5.95 11.23
CA ILE A 210 -5.90 -7.00 11.04
C ILE A 210 -5.81 -7.46 9.58
N ALA A 211 -5.49 -8.74 9.37
CA ALA A 211 -5.39 -9.36 8.06
C ALA A 211 -6.08 -10.73 8.12
N SER A 212 -7.36 -10.78 7.77
CA SER A 212 -8.19 -11.97 7.93
C SER A 212 -9.24 -12.10 6.81
N ASN A 213 -9.61 -13.34 6.48
CA ASN A 213 -10.74 -13.63 5.59
C ASN A 213 -12.06 -13.77 6.34
N GLU A 214 -12.00 -13.78 7.66
CA GLU A 214 -13.14 -14.00 8.56
C GLU A 214 -13.57 -12.72 9.28
N ILE A 215 -12.74 -11.68 9.23
CA ILE A 215 -13.01 -10.39 9.86
C ILE A 215 -13.30 -9.35 8.78
N THR A 216 -14.25 -8.46 9.07
CA THR A 216 -14.48 -7.22 8.33
C THR A 216 -14.11 -6.05 9.23
N VAL A 217 -13.39 -5.08 8.68
CA VAL A 217 -12.97 -3.86 9.36
C VAL A 217 -13.60 -2.65 8.68
N PHE A 218 -14.05 -1.69 9.48
CA PHE A 218 -14.45 -0.38 8.99
C PHE A 218 -13.96 0.71 9.94
N SER A 219 -13.74 1.91 9.40
CA SER A 219 -13.28 3.06 10.18
C SER A 219 -14.24 4.23 9.96
N VAL A 220 -14.54 4.95 11.04
CA VAL A 220 -15.47 6.07 11.07
C VAL A 220 -14.73 7.30 11.55
N LEU A 221 -14.86 8.40 10.79
CA LEU A 221 -14.49 9.73 11.25
C LEU A 221 -15.67 10.33 12.01
N GLU A 222 -15.48 10.53 13.31
CA GLU A 222 -16.42 11.25 14.17
C GLU A 222 -15.88 12.67 14.41
N ILE A 223 -16.73 13.67 14.18
CA ILE A 223 -16.40 15.08 14.33
C ILE A 223 -17.37 15.71 15.32
N ASP A 224 -16.84 16.42 16.31
CA ASP A 224 -17.56 17.36 17.16
C ASP A 224 -16.96 18.77 17.07
N GLU A 225 -17.44 19.72 17.87
CA GLU A 225 -17.02 21.14 17.81
C GLU A 225 -15.50 21.33 17.94
N ASP A 226 -14.84 20.48 18.74
CA ASP A 226 -13.43 20.62 19.12
C ASP A 226 -12.61 19.34 18.87
N ASN A 227 -13.17 18.30 18.24
CA ASN A 227 -12.46 17.04 18.01
C ASN A 227 -12.80 16.41 16.65
N ALA A 228 -11.78 15.84 16.02
CA ALA A 228 -11.94 14.83 14.98
C ALA A 228 -11.24 13.54 15.42
N VAL A 229 -12.01 12.47 15.55
CA VAL A 229 -11.53 11.16 16.00
C VAL A 229 -11.83 10.12 14.95
N ILE A 230 -10.80 9.39 14.54
CA ILE A 230 -10.95 8.18 13.74
C ILE A 230 -11.13 7.01 14.71
N LYS A 231 -12.22 6.26 14.56
CA LYS A 231 -12.48 5.03 15.29
C LYS A 231 -12.53 3.86 14.31
N SER A 232 -11.78 2.81 14.60
CA SER A 232 -11.77 1.59 13.80
C SER A 232 -12.44 0.45 14.55
N TYR A 233 -13.31 -0.24 13.83
CA TYR A 233 -14.13 -1.32 14.33
C TYR A 233 -13.90 -2.58 13.52
N TYR A 234 -13.99 -3.74 14.15
CA TYR A 234 -14.04 -5.01 13.45
C TYR A 234 -15.30 -5.79 13.80
N PHE A 235 -15.72 -6.60 12.84
CA PHE A 235 -16.81 -7.56 12.95
C PHE A 235 -16.30 -8.93 12.53
N ASP A 236 -16.48 -9.94 13.40
CA ASP A 236 -16.11 -11.32 13.14
C ASP A 236 -17.28 -12.04 12.43
N THR A 237 -17.11 -12.32 11.14
CA THR A 237 -18.17 -12.86 10.29
C THR A 237 -18.50 -14.32 10.59
N THR A 238 -17.69 -15.00 11.42
CA THR A 238 -17.92 -16.38 11.85
C THR A 238 -18.86 -16.48 13.04
N LYS A 239 -19.14 -15.35 13.71
CA LYS A 239 -20.01 -15.29 14.91
C LYS A 239 -21.41 -14.84 14.55
N ASP A 240 -22.41 -15.51 15.13
CA ASP A 240 -23.83 -15.22 14.93
C ASP A 240 -24.31 -13.96 15.69
N ASP A 241 -23.49 -13.40 16.59
CA ASP A 241 -23.92 -12.38 17.55
C ASP A 241 -23.92 -10.93 16.99
N LYS A 242 -23.52 -10.74 15.72
CA LYS A 242 -23.45 -9.42 15.03
C LYS A 242 -22.67 -8.35 15.81
N ASN A 243 -21.85 -8.74 16.78
CA ASN A 243 -21.18 -7.79 17.66
C ASN A 243 -20.02 -7.10 16.92
N VAL A 244 -20.01 -5.78 17.01
CA VAL A 244 -18.94 -4.94 16.48
C VAL A 244 -18.02 -4.54 17.62
N THR A 245 -16.72 -4.74 17.46
CA THR A 245 -15.70 -4.38 18.45
C THR A 245 -14.96 -3.13 18.02
N LEU A 246 -15.02 -2.06 18.82
CA LEU A 246 -14.10 -0.93 18.72
C LEU A 246 -12.71 -1.40 19.16
N PHE A 247 -11.72 -1.34 18.27
CA PHE A 247 -10.39 -1.88 18.57
C PHE A 247 -9.28 -0.84 18.52
N ASP A 248 -9.48 0.27 17.83
CA ASP A 248 -8.52 1.38 17.77
C ASP A 248 -9.23 2.73 17.68
N GLN A 249 -8.56 3.76 18.18
CA GLN A 249 -8.92 5.14 17.90
C GLN A 249 -7.69 6.06 17.93
N PHE A 250 -7.76 7.15 17.18
CA PHE A 250 -6.80 8.26 17.24
C PHE A 250 -7.45 9.58 16.80
N SER A 251 -6.96 10.69 17.34
CA SER A 251 -7.45 12.02 16.98
C SER A 251 -6.62 12.63 15.86
N LEU A 252 -7.25 13.42 14.99
CA LEU A 252 -6.56 14.31 14.07
C LEU A 252 -6.21 15.59 14.82
N SER A 253 -4.94 15.99 14.79
CA SER A 253 -4.46 17.23 15.41
C SER A 253 -4.84 18.46 14.60
N PHE A 254 -5.18 19.55 15.30
CA PHE A 254 -5.47 20.87 14.75
C PHE A 254 -4.22 21.62 14.28
#